data_AF-A0A538M815-F1
#
_entry.id   AF-A0A538M815-F1
#
_cell.length_a   1.000
_cell.length_b   1.000
_cell.length_c   1.000
_cell.angle_alpha   90.00
_cell.angle_beta   90.00
_cell.angle_gamma   90.00
#
_symmetry.space_group_name_H-M   'P 1'
#
loop_
_entity.id
_entity.type
_entity.pdbx_description
1 polymer ?
#
loop_
_entity_poly.entity_id
_entity_poly.type
_entity_poly.pdbx_seq_one_letter_code
_entity_poly.pdbx_strand_id
1 'polypeptide(L)'
;MGADSAGTRRLGLSRKLAGWFTLVGAVSAISYAGRFTSGKPPKDALYQYSTAASELVLFAVILALVLWIARGLPKREAFAFRLPNSWSRAFGLGISVFVVIAIANAALNPLLHGGREQGLTPSGWEPRHAAAFGLNLFAFAIVGPIVEELTFRGLGFYLLESYGQTAAIVVIGIMFGLWHGLVEALPVLIIFGTGLAFLRSRTRSIYPGMILHATFNAAALLIAVAA
;
A
#
# COMPACT_ATOMS: atom_id res chain seq x y z
N MET A 1 26.81 32.11 1.66
CA MET A 1 26.89 30.67 1.31
C MET A 1 25.76 29.79 1.87
N GLY A 2 25.00 30.18 2.91
CA GLY A 2 23.93 29.33 3.49
C GLY A 2 22.54 29.38 2.79
N ALA A 3 22.21 30.45 2.07
CA ALA A 3 20.91 30.58 1.40
C ALA A 3 20.79 29.71 0.13
N ASP A 4 21.91 29.54 -0.59
CA ASP A 4 21.98 28.84 -1.87
C ASP A 4 21.87 27.31 -1.71
N SER A 5 22.42 26.77 -0.61
CA SER A 5 22.32 25.35 -0.26
C SER A 5 20.92 24.94 0.21
N ALA A 6 20.23 25.81 0.95
CA ALA A 6 18.85 25.58 1.38
C ALA A 6 17.87 25.60 0.20
N GLY A 7 18.03 26.55 -0.73
CA GLY A 7 17.26 26.62 -1.97
C GLY A 7 17.44 25.37 -2.83
N THR A 8 18.68 24.97 -3.06
CA THR A 8 19.02 23.78 -3.84
C THR A 8 18.43 22.50 -3.24
N ARG A 9 18.49 22.33 -1.92
CA ARG A 9 17.87 21.19 -1.22
C ARG A 9 16.35 21.18 -1.39
N ARG A 10 15.70 22.34 -1.29
CA ARG A 10 14.25 22.48 -1.46
C ARG A 10 13.79 22.16 -2.88
N LEU A 11 14.52 22.63 -3.90
CA LEU A 11 14.29 22.25 -5.30
C LEU A 11 14.46 20.74 -5.51
N GLY A 12 15.49 20.14 -4.93
CA GLY A 12 15.73 18.70 -5.00
C GLY A 12 14.57 17.87 -4.43
N LEU A 13 14.04 18.26 -3.27
CA LEU A 13 12.87 17.59 -2.65
C LEU A 13 11.59 17.80 -3.47
N SER A 14 11.38 18.99 -4.03
CA SER A 14 10.22 19.29 -4.87
C SER A 14 10.20 18.43 -6.14
N ARG A 15 11.36 18.24 -6.79
CA ARG A 15 11.49 17.34 -7.95
C ARG A 15 11.22 15.88 -7.60
N LYS A 16 11.66 15.43 -6.41
CA LYS A 16 11.39 14.06 -5.93
C LYS A 16 9.93 13.86 -5.60
N LEU A 17 9.27 14.86 -5.00
CA LEU A 17 7.83 14.83 -4.76
C LEU A 17 7.04 14.78 -6.06
N ALA A 18 7.41 15.59 -7.05
CA ALA A 18 6.82 15.51 -8.39
C ALA A 18 7.02 14.11 -9.00
N GLY A 19 8.23 13.55 -8.95
CA GLY A 19 8.50 12.19 -9.43
C GLY A 19 7.68 11.12 -8.71
N TRP A 20 7.47 11.27 -7.40
CA TRP A 20 6.61 10.38 -6.62
C TRP A 20 5.15 10.48 -7.06
N PHE A 21 4.61 11.69 -7.22
CA PHE A 21 3.25 11.89 -7.73
C PHE A 21 3.09 11.37 -9.16
N THR A 22 4.09 11.54 -10.02
CA THR A 22 4.07 10.99 -11.37
C THR A 22 4.01 9.46 -11.34
N LEU A 23 4.84 8.80 -10.52
CA LEU A 23 4.80 7.34 -10.37
C LEU A 23 3.43 6.87 -9.88
N VAL A 24 2.95 7.44 -8.78
CA VAL A 24 1.69 7.05 -8.15
C VAL A 24 0.49 7.34 -9.04
N GLY A 25 0.47 8.51 -9.68
CA GLY A 25 -0.57 8.90 -10.62
C GLY A 25 -0.58 8.03 -11.87
N ALA A 26 0.60 7.69 -12.43
CA ALA A 26 0.69 6.82 -13.61
C ALA A 26 0.18 5.40 -13.32
N VAL A 27 0.59 4.80 -12.19
CA VAL A 27 0.09 3.48 -11.80
C VAL A 27 -1.40 3.54 -11.52
N SER A 28 -1.89 4.55 -10.80
CA SER A 28 -3.34 4.73 -10.57
C SER A 28 -4.11 4.82 -11.89
N ALA A 29 -3.63 5.61 -12.85
CA ALA A 29 -4.27 5.76 -14.16
C ALA A 29 -4.28 4.45 -14.94
N ILE A 30 -3.18 3.69 -14.92
CA ILE A 30 -3.10 2.35 -15.54
C ILE A 30 -4.07 1.37 -14.86
N SER A 31 -4.12 1.36 -13.53
CA SER A 31 -5.03 0.50 -12.76
C SER A 31 -6.50 0.78 -13.10
N TYR A 32 -6.90 2.05 -13.15
CA TYR A 32 -8.26 2.43 -13.55
C TYR A 32 -8.53 2.18 -15.03
N ALA A 33 -7.58 2.46 -15.93
CA ALA A 33 -7.73 2.14 -17.34
C ALA A 33 -7.99 0.63 -17.52
N GLY A 34 -7.16 -0.22 -16.91
CA GLY A 34 -7.34 -1.67 -16.91
C GLY A 34 -8.69 -2.10 -16.35
N ARG A 35 -9.13 -1.48 -15.25
CA ARG A 35 -10.46 -1.71 -14.66
C ARG A 35 -11.60 -1.41 -15.63
N PHE A 36 -11.55 -0.26 -16.32
CA PHE A 36 -12.61 0.17 -17.23
C PHE A 36 -12.56 -0.51 -18.60
N THR A 37 -11.40 -0.98 -19.06
CA THR A 37 -11.26 -1.68 -20.35
C THR A 37 -11.44 -3.18 -20.25
N SER A 38 -10.93 -3.79 -19.17
CA SER A 38 -10.80 -5.25 -19.04
C SER A 38 -11.72 -5.83 -17.96
N GLY A 39 -12.35 -4.99 -17.14
CA GLY A 39 -13.31 -5.41 -16.12
C GLY A 39 -12.67 -5.94 -14.83
N LYS A 40 -13.40 -6.83 -14.14
CA LYS A 40 -12.95 -7.44 -12.86
C LYS A 40 -11.92 -8.54 -13.14
N PRO A 41 -10.95 -8.77 -12.22
CA PRO A 41 -10.02 -9.89 -12.33
C PRO A 41 -10.73 -11.25 -12.43
N PRO A 42 -10.11 -12.27 -13.05
CA PRO A 42 -10.61 -13.64 -13.03
C PRO A 42 -10.79 -14.15 -11.59
N LYS A 43 -11.86 -14.92 -11.33
CA LYS A 43 -12.18 -15.43 -9.99
C LYS A 43 -11.12 -16.38 -9.41
N ASP A 44 -10.36 -17.01 -10.28
CA ASP A 44 -9.30 -17.98 -9.98
C ASP A 44 -7.90 -17.38 -10.09
N ALA A 45 -7.77 -16.05 -10.15
CA ALA A 45 -6.48 -15.38 -10.32
C ALA A 45 -5.42 -15.83 -9.28
N LEU A 46 -5.84 -16.11 -8.04
CA LEU A 46 -4.97 -16.61 -6.97
C LEU A 46 -4.44 -18.04 -7.19
N TYR A 47 -5.02 -18.80 -8.11
CA TYR A 47 -4.57 -20.13 -8.51
C TYR A 47 -3.71 -20.14 -9.78
N GLN A 48 -3.45 -18.97 -10.36
CA GLN A 48 -2.63 -18.85 -11.55
C GLN A 48 -1.21 -18.37 -11.20
N TYR A 49 -0.19 -19.06 -11.73
CA TYR A 49 1.21 -18.64 -11.61
C TYR A 49 1.50 -17.32 -12.34
N SER A 50 0.79 -17.07 -13.44
CA SER A 50 0.89 -15.83 -14.23
C SER A 50 0.51 -14.59 -13.40
N THR A 51 -0.49 -14.69 -12.53
CA THR A 51 -0.87 -13.62 -11.60
C THR A 51 0.31 -13.27 -10.71
N ALA A 52 0.85 -14.24 -9.96
CA ALA A 52 1.97 -13.98 -9.07
C ALA A 52 3.21 -13.47 -9.80
N ALA A 53 3.53 -14.04 -10.96
CA ALA A 53 4.66 -13.57 -11.77
C ALA A 53 4.50 -12.11 -12.21
N SER A 54 3.31 -11.74 -12.70
CA SER A 54 3.01 -10.38 -13.16
C SER A 54 3.10 -9.37 -12.01
N GLU A 55 2.55 -9.73 -10.86
CA GLU A 55 2.58 -8.90 -9.64
C GLU A 55 4.00 -8.72 -9.10
N LEU A 56 4.79 -9.79 -9.03
CA LEU A 56 6.17 -9.73 -8.59
C LEU A 56 7.02 -8.85 -9.53
N VAL A 57 6.81 -8.95 -10.84
CA VAL A 57 7.48 -8.09 -11.83
C VAL A 57 7.05 -6.63 -11.64
N LEU A 58 5.74 -6.36 -11.50
CA LEU A 58 5.22 -5.02 -11.27
C LEU A 58 5.81 -4.41 -9.99
N PHE A 59 5.77 -5.13 -8.86
CA PHE A 59 6.36 -4.70 -7.61
C PHE A 59 7.87 -4.47 -7.70
N ALA A 60 8.61 -5.29 -8.45
CA ALA A 60 10.03 -5.07 -8.68
C ALA A 60 10.30 -3.78 -9.47
N VAL A 61 9.50 -3.49 -10.50
CA VAL A 61 9.58 -2.25 -11.28
C VAL A 61 9.27 -1.03 -10.40
N ILE A 62 8.18 -1.09 -9.63
CA ILE A 62 7.80 -0.01 -8.71
C ILE A 62 8.91 0.23 -7.68
N LEU A 63 9.43 -0.83 -7.06
CA LEU A 63 10.51 -0.73 -6.09
C LEU A 63 11.75 -0.09 -6.71
N ALA A 64 12.14 -0.49 -7.93
CA ALA A 64 13.26 0.10 -8.63
C ALA A 64 13.06 1.62 -8.88
N LEU A 65 11.86 2.03 -9.28
CA LEU A 65 11.50 3.44 -9.49
C LEU A 65 11.50 4.23 -8.18
N VAL A 66 10.94 3.68 -7.10
CA VAL A 66 10.96 4.28 -5.75
C VAL A 66 12.39 4.48 -5.27
N LEU A 67 13.24 3.46 -5.40
CA LEU A 67 14.65 3.55 -5.03
C LEU A 67 15.41 4.56 -5.90
N TRP A 68 15.07 4.66 -7.18
CA TRP A 68 15.62 5.66 -8.10
C TRP A 68 15.22 7.09 -7.70
N ILE A 69 13.93 7.36 -7.44
CA ILE A 69 13.47 8.67 -6.94
C ILE A 69 14.15 9.01 -5.62
N ALA A 70 14.32 8.02 -4.73
CA ALA A 70 14.96 8.18 -3.44
C ALA A 70 16.49 8.38 -3.52
N ARG A 71 17.16 8.24 -4.68
CA ARG A 71 18.62 8.42 -4.83
C ARG A 71 19.09 9.75 -4.23
N GLY A 72 20.19 9.72 -3.49
CA GLY A 72 20.74 10.89 -2.77
C GLY A 72 20.01 11.27 -1.47
N LEU A 73 18.88 10.66 -1.13
CA LEU A 73 18.24 10.86 0.19
C LEU A 73 18.86 9.94 1.27
N PRO A 74 18.88 10.38 2.54
CA PRO A 74 19.23 9.52 3.68
C PRO A 74 18.18 8.42 3.83
N LYS A 75 18.52 7.19 3.40
CA LYS A 75 17.57 6.06 3.26
C LYS A 75 16.86 5.71 4.57
N ARG A 76 17.58 5.78 5.69
CA ARG A 76 17.03 5.52 7.03
C ARG A 76 15.92 6.50 7.41
N GLU A 77 16.03 7.75 6.99
CA GLU A 77 15.00 8.77 7.23
C GLU A 77 13.88 8.67 6.21
N ALA A 78 14.24 8.63 4.92
CA ALA A 78 13.29 8.60 3.81
C ALA A 78 12.34 7.40 3.88
N PHE A 79 12.83 6.23 4.32
CA PHE A 79 12.00 5.02 4.46
C PHE A 79 11.64 4.70 5.91
N ALA A 80 12.03 5.53 6.86
CA ALA A 80 11.77 5.31 8.28
C ALA A 80 12.20 3.92 8.80
N PHE A 81 13.38 3.46 8.36
CA PHE A 81 14.02 2.23 8.85
C PHE A 81 14.52 2.43 10.29
N ARG A 82 13.59 2.45 11.22
CA ARG A 82 13.82 2.54 12.66
C ARG A 82 12.73 1.78 13.39
N LEU A 83 13.09 1.17 14.52
CA LEU A 83 12.11 0.52 15.39
C LEU A 83 11.21 1.57 16.05
N PRO A 84 9.95 1.23 16.37
CA PRO A 84 9.09 2.11 17.17
C PRO A 84 9.67 2.26 18.58
N ASN A 85 9.46 3.42 19.21
CA ASN A 85 9.94 3.66 20.58
C ASN A 85 9.28 2.72 21.63
N SER A 86 8.10 2.19 21.32
CA SER A 86 7.37 1.25 22.18
C SER A 86 6.51 0.34 21.29
N TRP A 87 6.82 -0.95 21.32
CA TRP A 87 6.06 -1.96 20.57
C TRP A 87 4.65 -2.17 21.12
N SER A 88 4.45 -2.08 22.44
CA SER A 88 3.11 -2.18 23.04
C SER A 88 2.20 -1.04 22.57
N ARG A 89 2.71 0.19 22.52
CA ARG A 89 1.96 1.33 21.96
C ARG A 89 1.71 1.15 20.47
N ALA A 90 2.71 0.72 19.71
CA ALA A 90 2.56 0.46 18.27
C ALA A 90 1.50 -0.61 18.00
N PHE A 91 1.49 -1.68 18.79
CA PHE A 91 0.50 -2.75 18.73
C PHE A 91 -0.90 -2.25 19.06
N GLY A 92 -1.07 -1.52 20.18
CA GLY A 92 -2.38 -0.95 20.55
C GLY A 92 -2.95 0.02 19.50
N LEU A 93 -2.09 0.85 18.91
CA LEU A 93 -2.48 1.70 17.77
C LEU A 93 -2.81 0.87 16.52
N GLY A 94 -2.04 -0.18 16.23
CA GLY A 94 -2.30 -1.10 15.13
C GLY A 94 -3.65 -1.80 15.25
N ILE A 95 -3.99 -2.30 16.45
CA ILE A 95 -5.31 -2.88 16.74
C ILE A 95 -6.41 -1.83 16.56
N SER A 96 -6.20 -0.61 17.03
CA SER A 96 -7.18 0.48 16.86
C SER A 96 -7.44 0.77 15.38
N VAL A 97 -6.37 0.85 14.57
CA VAL A 97 -6.47 1.03 13.12
C VAL A 97 -7.17 -0.15 12.45
N PHE A 98 -6.82 -1.38 12.82
CA PHE A 98 -7.48 -2.59 12.32
C PHE A 98 -8.98 -2.59 12.58
N VAL A 99 -9.40 -2.26 13.81
CA VAL A 99 -10.81 -2.18 14.19
C VAL A 99 -11.55 -1.13 13.37
N VAL A 100 -10.96 0.05 13.16
CA VAL A 100 -11.55 1.10 12.31
C VAL A 100 -11.74 0.61 10.87
N ILE A 101 -10.74 -0.06 10.30
CA ILE A 101 -10.82 -0.65 8.96
C ILE A 101 -11.91 -1.72 8.91
N ALA A 102 -11.99 -2.60 9.91
CA ALA A 102 -12.98 -3.67 9.97
C ALA A 102 -14.42 -3.12 10.07
N ILE A 103 -14.64 -2.08 10.90
CA ILE A 103 -15.93 -1.40 11.01
C ILE A 103 -16.29 -0.73 9.67
N ALA A 104 -15.35 -0.01 9.05
CA ALA A 104 -15.57 0.63 7.76
C ALA A 104 -15.94 -0.39 6.68
N ASN A 105 -15.22 -1.52 6.63
CA ASN A 105 -15.52 -2.60 5.70
C ASN A 105 -16.92 -3.22 5.97
N ALA A 106 -17.25 -3.49 7.24
CA ALA A 106 -18.56 -4.04 7.60
C ALA A 106 -19.72 -3.09 7.26
N ALA A 107 -19.53 -1.78 7.43
CA ALA A 107 -20.54 -0.77 7.13
C ALA A 107 -20.70 -0.51 5.62
N LEU A 108 -19.60 -0.49 4.86
CA LEU A 108 -19.60 -0.09 3.44
C LEU A 108 -19.80 -1.27 2.49
N ASN A 109 -19.30 -2.46 2.82
CA ASN A 109 -19.34 -3.61 1.91
C ASN A 109 -20.78 -4.05 1.51
N PRO A 110 -21.83 -3.97 2.36
CA PRO A 110 -23.20 -4.29 1.95
C PRO A 110 -23.76 -3.37 0.86
N LEU A 111 -23.25 -2.14 0.76
CA LEU A 111 -23.71 -1.14 -0.21
C LEU A 111 -22.81 -1.12 -1.45
N LEU A 112 -21.50 -1.06 -1.23
CA LEU A 112 -20.52 -0.84 -2.29
C LEU A 112 -20.02 -2.14 -2.91
N HIS A 113 -20.05 -3.26 -2.17
CA HIS A 113 -19.56 -4.57 -2.62
C HIS A 113 -18.04 -4.62 -2.94
N GLY A 114 -17.25 -3.72 -2.35
CA GLY A 114 -15.81 -3.61 -2.61
C GLY A 114 -14.99 -4.91 -2.42
N GLY A 115 -15.39 -5.80 -1.50
CA GLY A 115 -14.74 -7.10 -1.36
C GLY A 115 -14.89 -8.00 -2.59
N ARG A 116 -16.04 -7.94 -3.28
CA ARG A 116 -16.26 -8.67 -4.54
C ARG A 116 -15.46 -8.06 -5.69
N GLU A 117 -15.24 -6.75 -5.65
CA GLU A 117 -14.50 -6.02 -6.67
C GLU A 117 -13.01 -6.40 -6.73
N GLN A 118 -12.42 -6.69 -5.58
CA GLN A 118 -11.03 -7.13 -5.48
C GLN A 118 -10.79 -8.45 -6.20
N GLY A 119 -11.82 -9.29 -6.41
CA GLY A 119 -11.70 -10.53 -7.17
C GLY A 119 -10.81 -11.59 -6.49
N LEU A 120 -10.43 -11.38 -5.23
CA LEU A 120 -9.57 -12.27 -4.46
C LEU A 120 -10.32 -13.44 -3.80
N THR A 121 -11.57 -13.71 -4.22
CA THR A 121 -12.43 -14.78 -3.69
C THR A 121 -12.50 -15.96 -4.65
N PRO A 122 -11.57 -16.94 -4.54
CA PRO A 122 -11.74 -18.23 -5.20
C PRO A 122 -13.01 -18.92 -4.70
N SER A 123 -13.50 -19.90 -5.45
CA SER A 123 -14.73 -20.66 -5.14
C SER A 123 -14.53 -21.73 -4.04
N GLY A 124 -13.59 -21.52 -3.13
CA GLY A 124 -13.14 -22.47 -2.11
C GLY A 124 -11.76 -23.06 -2.39
N TRP A 125 -11.23 -23.81 -1.42
CA TRP A 125 -9.89 -24.40 -1.46
C TRP A 125 -9.73 -25.53 -2.48
N GLU A 126 -8.68 -25.45 -3.31
CA GLU A 126 -8.30 -26.50 -4.26
C GLU A 126 -6.85 -26.98 -4.04
N PRO A 127 -6.63 -28.18 -3.46
CA PRO A 127 -5.28 -28.67 -3.12
C PRO A 127 -4.31 -28.72 -4.32
N ARG A 128 -4.82 -28.98 -5.52
CA ARG A 128 -4.02 -29.04 -6.75
C ARG A 128 -3.35 -27.71 -7.13
N HIS A 129 -3.87 -26.59 -6.62
CA HIS A 129 -3.35 -25.25 -6.87
C HIS A 129 -2.56 -24.69 -5.67
N ALA A 130 -2.28 -25.51 -4.65
CA ALA A 130 -1.65 -25.04 -3.41
C ALA A 130 -0.33 -24.29 -3.61
N ALA A 131 0.50 -24.72 -4.57
CA ALA A 131 1.75 -24.04 -4.90
C ALA A 131 1.53 -22.66 -5.55
N ALA A 132 0.60 -22.56 -6.51
CA ALA A 132 0.26 -21.28 -7.13
C ALA A 132 -0.38 -20.31 -6.12
N PHE A 133 -1.25 -20.83 -5.24
CA PHE A 133 -1.82 -20.06 -4.14
C PHE A 133 -0.74 -19.57 -3.18
N GLY A 134 0.18 -20.44 -2.76
CA GLY A 134 1.29 -20.08 -1.89
C GLY A 134 2.18 -18.97 -2.48
N LEU A 135 2.42 -19.00 -3.79
CA LEU A 135 3.18 -17.96 -4.48
C LEU A 135 2.42 -16.63 -4.55
N ASN A 136 1.11 -16.66 -4.84
CA ASN A 136 0.27 -15.47 -4.79
C ASN A 136 0.16 -14.91 -3.36
N LEU A 137 0.05 -15.76 -2.35
CA LEU A 137 0.05 -15.37 -0.94
C LEU A 137 1.36 -14.64 -0.59
N PHE A 138 2.51 -15.17 -1.02
CA PHE A 138 3.80 -14.49 -0.84
C PHE A 138 3.85 -13.13 -1.57
N ALA A 139 3.40 -13.07 -2.83
CA ALA A 139 3.38 -11.85 -3.62
C ALA A 139 2.49 -10.75 -2.97
N PHE A 140 1.24 -11.06 -2.66
CA PHE A 140 0.26 -10.09 -2.19
C PHE A 140 0.30 -9.81 -0.68
N ALA A 141 0.74 -10.76 0.15
CA ALA A 141 0.76 -10.58 1.60
C ALA A 141 2.15 -10.23 2.16
N ILE A 142 3.22 -10.39 1.38
CA ILE A 142 4.58 -10.04 1.81
C ILE A 142 5.19 -8.98 0.89
N VAL A 143 5.37 -9.30 -0.39
CA VAL A 143 6.09 -8.40 -1.32
C VAL A 143 5.32 -7.10 -1.55
N GLY A 144 4.01 -7.18 -1.83
CA GLY A 144 3.14 -6.02 -2.01
C GLY A 144 3.19 -5.07 -0.83
N PRO A 145 2.86 -5.51 0.40
CA PRO A 145 2.94 -4.67 1.60
C PRO A 145 4.31 -4.04 1.82
N ILE A 146 5.42 -4.74 1.55
CA ILE A 146 6.76 -4.15 1.64
C ILE A 146 6.91 -3.00 0.64
N VAL A 147 6.63 -3.25 -0.65
CA VAL A 147 6.84 -2.26 -1.72
C VAL A 147 5.89 -1.07 -1.57
N GLU A 148 4.64 -1.32 -1.24
CA GLU A 148 3.64 -0.28 -1.00
C GLU A 148 3.98 0.56 0.23
N GLU A 149 4.36 -0.04 1.37
CA GLU A 149 4.77 0.73 2.54
C GLU A 149 6.01 1.59 2.26
N LEU A 150 6.99 1.08 1.50
CA LEU A 150 8.17 1.86 1.08
C LEU A 150 7.79 3.03 0.17
N THR A 151 6.81 2.82 -0.73
CA THR A 151 6.30 3.84 -1.64
C THR A 151 5.55 4.92 -0.87
N PHE A 152 4.60 4.53 -0.01
CA PHE A 152 3.65 5.45 0.61
C PHE A 152 4.11 5.95 1.98
N ARG A 153 4.43 5.06 2.93
CA ARG A 153 4.74 5.41 4.34
C ARG A 153 6.23 5.72 4.55
N GLY A 154 7.05 5.20 3.65
CA GLY A 154 8.43 5.62 3.46
C GLY A 154 8.49 6.91 2.65
N LEU A 155 8.83 6.78 1.36
CA LEU A 155 9.21 7.89 0.51
C LEU A 155 8.13 8.97 0.40
N GLY A 156 6.88 8.59 0.12
CA GLY A 156 5.78 9.54 -0.01
C GLY A 156 5.56 10.36 1.25
N PHE A 157 5.44 9.70 2.41
CA PHE A 157 5.26 10.37 3.69
C PHE A 157 6.44 11.31 4.00
N TYR A 158 7.68 10.87 3.78
CA TYR A 158 8.87 11.70 3.98
C TYR A 158 8.88 12.96 3.10
N LEU A 159 8.42 12.88 1.86
CA LEU A 159 8.37 14.03 0.95
C LEU A 159 7.23 14.99 1.33
N LEU A 160 6.11 14.45 1.81
CA LEU A 160 4.91 15.22 2.15
C LEU A 160 4.92 15.79 3.58
N GLU A 161 5.66 15.21 4.53
CA GLU A 161 5.61 15.63 5.93
C GLU A 161 6.06 17.09 6.15
N SER A 162 6.88 17.61 5.24
CA SER A 162 7.29 19.03 5.22
C SER A 162 6.13 20.02 5.00
N TYR A 163 5.00 19.56 4.46
CA TYR A 163 3.75 20.32 4.29
C TYR A 163 2.77 20.11 5.46
N GLY A 164 3.16 19.35 6.48
CA GLY A 164 2.37 19.05 7.67
C GLY A 164 1.94 17.59 7.74
N GLN A 165 1.94 17.04 8.95
CA GLN A 165 1.63 15.62 9.18
C GLN A 165 0.21 15.24 8.75
N THR A 166 -0.78 16.09 9.03
CA THR A 166 -2.17 15.84 8.63
C THR A 166 -2.31 15.78 7.12
N ALA A 167 -1.70 16.73 6.40
CA ALA A 167 -1.71 16.75 4.95
C ALA A 167 -1.05 15.47 4.38
N ALA A 168 0.10 15.06 4.91
CA ALA A 168 0.75 13.82 4.51
C ALA A 168 -0.15 12.59 4.74
N ILE A 169 -0.81 12.48 5.90
CA ILE A 169 -1.72 11.37 6.21
C ILE A 169 -2.88 11.30 5.21
N VAL A 170 -3.54 12.43 4.94
CA VAL A 170 -4.70 12.49 4.04
C VAL A 170 -4.29 12.21 2.60
N VAL A 171 -3.24 12.86 2.10
CA VAL A 171 -2.77 12.66 0.71
C VAL A 171 -2.30 11.22 0.50
N ILE A 172 -1.56 10.64 1.44
CA ILE A 172 -1.16 9.23 1.34
C ILE A 172 -2.37 8.32 1.34
N GLY A 173 -3.38 8.58 2.18
CA GLY A 173 -4.61 7.79 2.20
C GLY A 173 -5.35 7.79 0.86
N ILE A 174 -5.57 8.98 0.29
CA ILE A 174 -6.25 9.14 -1.00
C ILE A 174 -5.45 8.46 -2.12
N MET A 175 -4.15 8.74 -2.19
CA MET A 175 -3.28 8.19 -3.23
C MET A 175 -3.15 6.67 -3.15
N PHE A 176 -3.13 6.11 -1.93
CA PHE A 176 -3.16 4.66 -1.73
C PHE A 176 -4.46 4.05 -2.25
N GLY A 177 -5.62 4.67 -1.97
CA GLY A 177 -6.88 4.20 -2.52
C GLY A 177 -6.94 4.21 -4.05
N LEU A 178 -6.54 5.32 -4.66
CA LEU A 178 -6.55 5.50 -6.11
C LEU A 178 -5.61 4.53 -6.84
N TRP A 179 -4.46 4.23 -6.23
CA TRP A 179 -3.45 3.31 -6.78
C TRP A 179 -4.00 1.95 -7.19
N HIS A 180 -5.04 1.46 -6.49
CA HIS A 180 -5.59 0.12 -6.69
C HIS A 180 -6.53 0.02 -7.90
N GLY A 181 -7.06 1.14 -8.43
CA GLY A 181 -8.01 1.10 -9.55
C GLY A 181 -9.32 0.37 -9.23
N LEU A 182 -9.72 0.36 -7.95
CA LEU A 182 -10.93 -0.29 -7.44
C LEU A 182 -11.95 0.77 -7.10
N VAL A 183 -13.05 0.85 -7.84
CA VAL A 183 -14.07 1.91 -7.69
C VAL A 183 -14.96 1.65 -6.47
N GLU A 184 -15.46 0.42 -6.34
CA GLU A 184 -16.31 -0.04 -5.24
C GLU A 184 -15.54 -0.08 -3.91
N ALA A 185 -14.28 -0.54 -3.93
CA ALA A 185 -13.43 -0.62 -2.74
C ALA A 185 -12.72 0.71 -2.38
N LEU A 186 -12.79 1.74 -3.24
CA LEU A 186 -12.04 2.99 -3.07
C LEU A 186 -12.19 3.59 -1.66
N PRO A 187 -13.41 3.76 -1.09
CA PRO A 187 -13.54 4.41 0.21
C PRO A 187 -12.86 3.62 1.34
N VAL A 188 -12.98 2.29 1.33
CA VAL A 188 -12.34 1.42 2.33
C VAL A 188 -10.82 1.45 2.17
N LEU A 189 -10.30 1.48 0.94
CA LEU A 189 -8.86 1.58 0.67
C LEU A 189 -8.29 2.94 1.08
N ILE A 190 -9.04 4.03 0.93
CA ILE A 190 -8.63 5.35 1.44
C ILE A 190 -8.54 5.33 2.97
N ILE A 191 -9.52 4.70 3.65
CA ILE A 191 -9.51 4.55 5.11
C ILE A 191 -8.33 3.70 5.57
N PHE A 192 -8.09 2.56 4.90
CA PHE A 192 -6.93 1.71 5.12
C PHE A 192 -5.62 2.47 4.94
N GLY A 193 -5.52 3.15 3.80
CA GLY A 193 -4.47 4.09 3.41
C GLY A 193 -4.08 5.05 4.54
N THR A 194 -5.09 5.78 4.98
CA THR A 194 -5.04 6.80 6.03
C THR A 194 -4.64 6.22 7.37
N GLY A 195 -5.21 5.07 7.75
CA GLY A 195 -4.94 4.39 9.03
C GLY A 195 -3.48 3.98 9.17
N LEU A 196 -2.89 3.38 8.14
CA LEU A 196 -1.47 3.03 8.16
C LEU A 196 -0.57 4.27 8.13
N ALA A 197 -0.94 5.33 7.40
CA ALA A 197 -0.20 6.60 7.41
C ALA A 197 -0.24 7.27 8.80
N PHE A 198 -1.38 7.20 9.48
CA PHE A 198 -1.50 7.62 10.87
C PHE A 198 -0.62 6.76 11.80
N LEU A 199 -0.63 5.44 11.65
CA LEU A 199 0.23 4.56 12.44
C LEU A 199 1.72 4.90 12.23
N ARG A 200 2.12 5.16 10.99
CA ARG A 200 3.47 5.63 10.64
C ARG A 200 3.80 6.99 11.27
N SER A 201 2.87 7.94 11.30
CA SER A 201 3.11 9.26 11.90
C SER A 201 3.32 9.18 13.41
N ARG A 202 2.55 8.32 14.10
CA ARG A 202 2.63 8.14 15.56
C ARG A 202 3.81 7.30 16.02
N THR A 203 4.19 6.29 15.26
CA THR A 203 5.29 5.37 15.63
C THR A 203 6.65 5.81 15.10
N ARG A 204 6.67 6.70 14.09
CA ARG A 204 7.89 7.11 13.36
C ARG A 204 8.64 5.94 12.71
N SER A 205 7.97 4.80 12.53
CA SER A 205 8.53 3.55 12.05
C SER A 205 7.69 3.00 10.90
N ILE A 206 8.35 2.36 9.94
CA ILE A 206 7.66 1.66 8.84
C ILE A 206 7.15 0.27 9.24
N TYR A 207 7.80 -0.38 10.22
CA TYR A 207 7.55 -1.79 10.52
C TYR A 207 6.16 -2.09 11.09
N PRO A 208 5.59 -1.29 12.02
CA PRO A 208 4.23 -1.56 12.52
C PRO A 208 3.17 -1.52 11.43
N GLY A 209 3.25 -0.55 10.51
CA GLY A 209 2.36 -0.44 9.35
C GLY A 209 2.52 -1.62 8.40
N MET A 210 3.76 -1.98 8.08
CA MET A 210 4.08 -3.13 7.23
C MET A 210 3.59 -4.46 7.78
N ILE A 211 3.75 -4.70 9.08
CA ILE A 211 3.23 -5.91 9.74
C ILE A 211 1.71 -5.93 9.67
N LEU A 212 1.04 -4.84 10.06
CA LEU A 212 -0.42 -4.76 10.01
C LEU A 212 -0.96 -4.96 8.60
N HIS A 213 -0.32 -4.36 7.60
CA HIS A 213 -0.69 -4.49 6.19
C HIS A 213 -0.52 -5.93 5.70
N ALA A 214 0.64 -6.54 5.95
CA ALA A 214 0.90 -7.94 5.61
C ALA A 214 -0.09 -8.89 6.27
N THR A 215 -0.38 -8.69 7.56
CA THR A 215 -1.38 -9.48 8.29
C THR A 215 -2.78 -9.33 7.70
N PHE A 216 -3.18 -8.10 7.34
CA PHE A 216 -4.49 -7.86 6.74
C PHE A 216 -4.63 -8.57 5.39
N ASN A 217 -3.63 -8.45 4.51
CA ASN A 217 -3.65 -9.11 3.22
C ASN A 217 -3.62 -10.64 3.37
N ALA A 218 -2.75 -11.18 4.23
CA ALA A 218 -2.71 -12.61 4.50
C ALA A 218 -4.07 -13.13 4.99
N ALA A 219 -4.69 -12.44 5.96
CA ALA A 219 -5.99 -12.82 6.49
C ALA A 219 -7.06 -12.78 5.39
N ALA A 220 -7.11 -11.74 4.56
CA ALA A 220 -8.06 -11.62 3.46
C ALA A 220 -7.93 -12.79 2.47
N LEU A 221 -6.70 -13.12 2.04
CA LEU A 221 -6.44 -14.22 1.09
C LEU A 221 -6.76 -15.60 1.71
N LEU A 222 -6.44 -15.83 2.98
CA LEU A 222 -6.72 -17.08 3.68
C LEU A 222 -8.21 -17.30 3.92
N ILE A 223 -8.94 -16.25 4.34
CA ILE A 223 -10.40 -16.30 4.49
C ILE A 223 -11.05 -16.61 3.14
N ALA A 224 -10.53 -16.03 2.06
CA ALA A 224 -11.09 -16.19 0.74
C ALA A 224 -11.03 -17.62 0.16
N VAL A 225 -10.12 -18.47 0.64
CA VAL A 225 -10.08 -19.92 0.30
C VAL A 225 -10.75 -20.81 1.33
N ALA A 226 -11.02 -20.29 2.53
CA ALA A 226 -11.62 -21.04 3.64
C ALA A 226 -13.16 -20.95 3.66
N ALA A 227 -13.74 -19.94 2.99
CA ALA A 227 -15.17 -19.73 2.81
C ALA A 227 -15.71 -20.49 1.60
#